data_AF-A0A914KMQ0-F1
#
_entry.id   AF-A0A914KMQ0-F1
#
_cell.length_a   1.000
_cell.length_b   1.000
_cell.length_c   1.000
_cell.angle_alpha   90.00
_cell.angle_beta   90.00
_cell.angle_gamma   90.00
#
_symmetry.space_group_name_H-M   'P 1'
#
loop_
_entity.id
_entity.type
_entity.pdbx_description
1 polymer ?
#
loop_
_entity_poly.entity_id
_entity_poly.type
_entity_poly.pdbx_seq_one_letter_code
_entity_poly.pdbx_strand_id
1 'polypeptide(L)'
;MSRYLRSIRSQRRLLEAAFPLIENTNAPIASSLIHLPKTQLPTFSGDCVAFLSFWNTFKAGVHDLPISDSIKFTYLNQCLSGSPLTLISSLPVTDESYQSALDLLRKNYDNPNEVLVITSIIYRLISKKAVLRNLKLIL
;
A
#
# COMPACT_ATOMS: atom_id res chain seq x y z
N MET A 1 51.03 6.01 -13.53
CA MET A 1 49.65 6.52 -13.66
C MET A 1 48.83 5.56 -14.53
N SER A 2 47.78 5.00 -13.94
CA SER A 2 47.23 3.67 -14.23
C SER A 2 46.36 3.56 -15.50
N ARG A 3 46.42 2.38 -16.14
CA ARG A 3 45.59 1.98 -17.31
C ARG A 3 44.07 2.20 -17.09
N TYR A 4 43.64 2.27 -15.84
CA TYR A 4 42.29 2.58 -15.38
C TYR A 4 41.75 3.95 -15.87
N LEU A 5 42.55 5.02 -15.83
CA LEU A 5 42.10 6.36 -16.23
C LEU A 5 41.92 6.49 -17.75
N ARG A 6 42.63 5.66 -18.53
CA ARG A 6 42.46 5.58 -19.99
C ARG A 6 41.15 4.88 -20.36
N SER A 7 40.73 3.88 -19.57
CA SER A 7 39.45 3.16 -19.73
C SER A 7 38.23 4.04 -19.40
N ILE A 8 38.29 4.83 -18.32
CA ILE A 8 37.20 5.75 -17.93
C ILE A 8 36.96 6.81 -19.01
N ARG A 9 38.04 7.38 -19.58
CA ARG A 9 37.93 8.43 -20.59
C ARG A 9 37.36 7.90 -21.91
N SER A 10 37.63 6.64 -22.27
CA SER A 10 36.97 5.96 -23.40
C SER A 10 35.50 5.65 -23.13
N GLN A 11 35.13 5.20 -21.91
CA GLN A 11 33.73 4.92 -21.57
C GLN A 11 32.87 6.18 -21.50
N ARG A 12 33.42 7.29 -20.98
CA ARG A 12 32.73 8.58 -20.96
C ARG A 12 32.44 9.12 -22.36
N ARG A 13 33.36 8.93 -23.31
CA ARG A 13 33.16 9.34 -24.71
C ARG A 13 32.05 8.53 -25.42
N LEU A 14 31.83 7.28 -25.02
CA LEU A 14 30.72 6.45 -25.50
C LEU A 14 29.37 6.87 -24.89
N LEU A 15 29.35 7.25 -23.60
CA LEU A 15 28.18 7.83 -22.95
C LEU A 15 27.81 9.19 -23.55
N GLU A 16 28.77 10.10 -23.72
CA GLU A 16 28.53 11.45 -24.28
C GLU A 16 28.04 11.42 -25.74
N ALA A 17 28.46 10.43 -26.53
CA ALA A 17 27.99 10.24 -27.91
C ALA A 17 26.56 9.67 -28.00
N ALA A 18 26.05 9.05 -26.93
CA ALA A 18 24.67 8.59 -26.84
C ALA A 18 23.69 9.68 -26.39
N PHE A 19 24.20 10.77 -25.78
CA PHE A 19 23.39 11.86 -25.25
C PHE A 19 22.68 12.77 -26.28
N PRO A 20 22.97 12.77 -27.60
CA PRO A 20 22.14 13.49 -28.57
C PRO A 20 20.95 12.68 -29.14
N LEU A 21 20.67 11.46 -28.69
CA LEU A 21 19.58 10.64 -29.29
C LEU A 21 18.21 10.79 -28.62
N ILE A 22 18.00 11.81 -27.78
CA ILE A 22 16.67 12.14 -27.21
C ILE A 22 16.11 13.43 -27.84
N GLU A 23 16.55 13.78 -29.05
CA GLU A 23 15.80 14.71 -29.89
C GLU A 23 15.14 13.95 -31.05
N ASN A 24 13.81 13.89 -30.98
CA ASN A 24 12.87 13.56 -32.06
C ASN A 24 12.92 12.14 -32.64
N THR A 25 12.27 11.19 -31.96
CA THR A 25 11.56 10.11 -32.68
C THR A 25 10.21 9.83 -32.01
N ASN A 26 9.11 10.14 -32.73
CA ASN A 26 7.76 9.64 -32.48
C ASN A 26 7.69 8.13 -32.76
N ALA A 27 8.41 7.32 -31.98
CA ALA A 27 8.29 5.87 -31.96
C ALA A 27 7.70 5.45 -30.60
N PRO A 28 6.72 4.54 -30.58
CA PRO A 28 6.11 4.12 -29.33
C PRO A 28 7.19 3.40 -28.54
N ILE A 29 7.51 3.95 -27.36
CA ILE A 29 8.29 3.25 -26.35
C ILE A 29 7.44 2.05 -25.98
N ALA A 30 7.70 0.90 -26.61
CA ALA A 30 7.28 -0.40 -26.12
C ALA A 30 8.08 -0.67 -24.85
N SER A 31 7.83 0.16 -23.85
CA SER A 31 7.67 -0.31 -22.49
C SER A 31 6.87 -1.60 -22.64
N SER A 32 7.46 -2.69 -22.19
CA SER A 32 6.69 -3.77 -21.63
C SER A 32 5.80 -3.13 -20.57
N LEU A 33 4.69 -2.56 -21.02
CA LEU A 33 3.58 -2.11 -20.23
C LEU A 33 3.10 -3.43 -19.65
N ILE A 34 3.69 -3.80 -18.51
CA ILE A 34 3.03 -4.69 -17.58
C ILE A 34 1.71 -3.98 -17.39
N HIS A 35 0.70 -4.46 -18.10
CA HIS A 35 -0.66 -3.99 -17.97
C HIS A 35 -1.10 -4.57 -16.64
N LEU A 36 -0.58 -4.00 -15.55
CA LEU A 36 -1.13 -4.24 -14.25
C LEU A 36 -2.60 -3.86 -14.41
N PRO A 37 -3.55 -4.77 -14.09
CA PRO A 37 -4.95 -4.40 -14.08
C PRO A 37 -5.02 -3.10 -13.29
N LYS A 38 -5.67 -2.06 -13.83
CA LYS A 38 -5.85 -0.77 -13.14
C LYS A 38 -6.29 -1.12 -11.72
N THR A 39 -5.36 -1.08 -10.77
CA THR A 39 -5.57 -1.64 -9.44
C THR A 39 -6.55 -0.69 -8.81
N GLN A 40 -7.82 -1.10 -8.77
CA GLN A 40 -8.83 -0.33 -8.07
C GLN A 40 -8.36 -0.28 -6.63
N LEU A 41 -8.31 0.94 -6.07
CA LEU A 41 -7.97 1.09 -4.68
C LEU A 41 -9.02 0.34 -3.85
N PRO A 42 -8.61 -0.40 -2.81
CA PRO A 42 -9.55 -1.16 -2.00
C PRO A 42 -10.48 -0.20 -1.26
N THR A 43 -11.75 -0.60 -1.13
CA THR A 43 -12.70 0.11 -0.26
C THR A 43 -12.66 -0.50 1.14
N PHE A 44 -12.50 0.35 2.15
CA PHE A 44 -12.53 -0.02 3.56
C PHE A 44 -13.81 0.48 4.23
N SER A 45 -14.48 -0.44 4.92
CA SER A 45 -15.79 -0.21 5.57
C SER A 45 -15.76 -0.29 7.09
N GLY A 46 -14.58 -0.52 7.69
CA GLY A 46 -14.38 -0.52 9.15
C GLY A 46 -14.11 -1.88 9.79
N ASP A 47 -13.79 -2.92 9.02
CA ASP A 47 -13.38 -4.21 9.57
C ASP A 47 -11.94 -4.16 10.12
N CYS A 48 -11.78 -4.18 11.44
CA CYS A 48 -10.48 -4.14 12.11
C CYS A 48 -9.52 -5.24 11.62
N VAL A 49 -10.03 -6.42 11.26
CA VAL A 49 -9.18 -7.53 10.76
C VAL A 49 -8.64 -7.22 9.36
N ALA A 50 -9.45 -6.56 8.53
CA ALA A 50 -9.07 -6.17 7.17
C ALA A 50 -8.24 -4.88 7.12
N PHE A 51 -8.17 -4.11 8.21
CA PHE A 51 -7.49 -2.80 8.24
C PHE A 51 -6.02 -2.87 7.82
N LEU A 52 -5.27 -3.87 8.31
CA LEU A 52 -3.87 -4.03 7.94
C LEU A 52 -3.68 -4.28 6.44
N SER A 53 -4.54 -5.13 5.86
CA SER A 53 -4.51 -5.44 4.43
C SER A 53 -4.82 -4.20 3.60
N PHE A 54 -5.90 -3.50 3.97
CA PHE A 54 -6.28 -2.22 3.37
C PHE A 54 -5.13 -1.21 3.43
N TRP A 55 -4.55 -1.00 4.62
CA TRP A 55 -3.49 -0.01 4.83
C TRP A 55 -2.25 -0.32 3.98
N ASN A 56 -1.84 -1.59 3.89
CA ASN A 56 -0.70 -1.98 3.06
C ASN A 56 -0.94 -1.68 1.57
N THR A 57 -2.14 -1.97 1.06
CA THR A 57 -2.49 -1.69 -0.34
C THR A 57 -2.61 -0.19 -0.59
N PHE A 58 -3.29 0.56 0.28
CA PHE A 58 -3.40 2.01 0.18
C PHE A 58 -2.02 2.68 0.27
N LYS A 59 -1.15 2.17 1.15
CA LYS A 59 0.19 2.69 1.34
C LYS A 59 1.02 2.59 0.06
N ALA A 60 1.08 1.41 -0.53
CA ALA A 60 1.82 1.17 -1.77
C ALA A 60 1.19 1.89 -2.98
N GLY A 61 -0.13 2.06 -3.00
CA GLY A 61 -0.84 2.66 -4.13
C GLY A 61 -0.94 4.19 -4.09
N VAL A 62 -0.89 4.81 -2.91
CA VAL A 62 -1.16 6.26 -2.74
C VAL A 62 -0.20 6.91 -1.75
N HIS A 63 -0.05 6.36 -0.54
CA HIS A 63 0.68 7.06 0.54
C HIS A 63 2.16 7.30 0.22
N ASP A 64 2.83 6.28 -0.34
CA ASP A 64 4.26 6.30 -0.65
C ASP A 64 4.55 7.07 -1.97
N LEU A 65 3.52 7.52 -2.69
CA LEU A 65 3.69 8.36 -3.87
C LEU A 65 4.14 9.78 -3.48
N PRO A 66 5.04 10.41 -4.26
CA PRO A 66 5.51 11.78 -4.01
C PRO A 66 4.51 12.83 -4.51
N ILE A 67 3.26 12.77 -4.03
CA ILE A 67 2.18 13.71 -4.31
C ILE A 67 1.76 14.44 -3.01
N SER A 68 1.00 15.54 -3.12
CA SER A 68 0.58 16.31 -1.94
C SER A 68 -0.35 15.50 -1.03
N ASP A 69 -0.31 15.82 0.25
CA ASP A 69 -1.09 15.11 1.26
C ASP A 69 -2.59 15.35 1.13
N SER A 70 -3.01 16.53 0.66
CA SER A 70 -4.39 16.84 0.25
C SER A 70 -4.90 15.95 -0.88
N ILE A 71 -4.05 15.64 -1.88
CA ILE A 71 -4.41 14.70 -2.95
C ILE A 71 -4.53 13.29 -2.36
N LYS A 72 -3.58 12.86 -1.52
CA LYS A 72 -3.66 11.57 -0.82
C LYS A 72 -4.90 11.47 0.04
N PHE A 73 -5.29 12.54 0.73
CA PHE A 73 -6.48 12.59 1.56
C PHE A 73 -7.75 12.49 0.70
N THR A 74 -7.78 13.12 -0.46
CA THR A 74 -8.88 12.95 -1.42
C THR A 74 -9.05 11.48 -1.82
N TYR A 75 -7.95 10.80 -2.14
CA TYR A 75 -7.98 9.35 -2.42
C TYR A 75 -8.40 8.54 -1.21
N LEU A 76 -7.90 8.88 -0.01
CA LEU A 76 -8.29 8.21 1.23
C LEU A 76 -9.81 8.26 1.42
N ASN A 77 -10.44 9.44 1.26
CA ASN A 77 -11.90 9.57 1.35
C ASN A 77 -12.65 8.69 0.34
N GLN A 78 -12.15 8.55 -0.89
CA GLN A 78 -12.76 7.68 -1.91
C GLN A 78 -12.61 6.19 -1.57
N CYS A 79 -11.58 5.83 -0.81
CA CYS A 79 -11.32 4.45 -0.40
C CYS A 79 -12.05 4.08 0.89
N LEU A 80 -12.74 5.00 1.53
CA LEU A 80 -13.46 4.76 2.78
C LEU A 80 -14.96 4.77 2.57
N SER A 81 -15.66 3.99 3.37
CA SER A 81 -17.12 3.89 3.36
C SER A 81 -17.62 3.65 4.79
N GLY A 82 -18.87 4.02 5.07
CA GLY A 82 -19.48 3.79 6.38
C GLY A 82 -18.75 4.51 7.52
N SER A 83 -18.53 3.80 8.63
CA SER A 83 -17.97 4.34 9.87
C SER A 83 -16.59 5.02 9.70
N PRO A 84 -15.59 4.41 9.02
CA PRO A 84 -14.30 5.06 8.76
C PRO A 84 -14.40 6.40 8.03
N LEU A 85 -15.32 6.53 7.07
CA LEU A 85 -15.50 7.78 6.34
C LEU A 85 -16.13 8.84 7.24
N THR A 86 -17.13 8.48 8.03
CA THR A 86 -17.75 9.39 9.01
C THR A 86 -16.77 9.84 10.09
N LEU A 87 -15.81 8.99 10.46
CA LEU A 87 -14.78 9.29 11.45
C LEU A 87 -13.91 10.50 11.04
N ILE A 88 -13.54 10.57 9.76
CA ILE A 88 -12.62 11.59 9.24
C ILE A 88 -13.31 12.70 8.45
N SER A 89 -14.61 12.59 8.18
CA SER A 89 -15.36 13.56 7.36
C SER A 89 -15.46 14.96 7.98
N SER A 90 -15.23 15.08 9.29
CA SER A 90 -15.18 16.38 9.98
C SER A 90 -13.90 17.17 9.70
N LEU A 91 -12.86 16.52 9.17
CA LEU A 91 -11.59 17.14 8.85
C LEU A 91 -11.64 17.76 7.44
N PRO A 92 -11.15 19.00 7.26
CA PRO A 92 -11.04 19.60 5.93
C PRO A 92 -10.00 18.84 5.11
N VAL A 93 -10.20 18.68 3.80
CA VAL A 93 -9.22 18.00 2.92
C VAL A 93 -8.05 18.94 2.61
N THR A 94 -7.06 18.97 3.50
CA THR A 94 -5.84 19.79 3.38
C THR A 94 -4.60 18.96 3.69
N ASP A 95 -3.42 19.48 3.35
CA ASP A 95 -2.15 18.78 3.65
C ASP A 95 -1.96 18.61 5.16
N GLU A 96 -2.33 19.63 5.96
CA GLU A 96 -2.16 19.67 7.41
C GLU A 96 -3.01 18.65 8.16
N SER A 97 -4.23 18.38 7.67
CA SER A 97 -5.20 17.51 8.32
C SER A 97 -5.04 16.03 7.95
N TYR A 98 -4.32 15.73 6.87
CA TYR A 98 -4.15 14.36 6.38
C TYR A 98 -3.53 13.45 7.46
N GLN A 99 -2.50 13.93 8.15
CA GLN A 99 -1.86 13.16 9.21
C GLN A 99 -2.83 12.88 10.37
N SER A 100 -3.65 13.87 10.76
CA SER A 100 -4.68 13.67 11.79
C SER A 100 -5.74 12.66 11.37
N ALA A 101 -6.13 12.63 10.09
CA ALA A 101 -7.05 11.64 9.57
C ALA A 101 -6.46 10.21 9.66
N LEU A 102 -5.18 10.03 9.34
CA LEU A 102 -4.48 8.75 9.48
C LEU A 102 -4.39 8.30 10.94
N ASP A 103 -4.07 9.22 11.86
CA ASP A 103 -3.94 8.91 13.28
C ASP A 103 -5.29 8.49 13.87
N LEU A 104 -6.39 9.14 13.47
CA LEU A 104 -7.74 8.73 13.86
C LEU A 104 -8.09 7.33 13.35
N LEU A 105 -7.78 7.02 12.09
CA LEU A 105 -8.02 5.68 11.53
C LEU A 105 -7.21 4.62 12.26
N ARG A 106 -5.91 4.86 12.48
CA ARG A 106 -5.05 3.90 13.20
C ARG A 106 -5.52 3.70 14.64
N LYS A 107 -5.86 4.77 15.36
CA LYS A 107 -6.36 4.65 16.73
C LYS A 107 -7.62 3.78 16.84
N ASN A 108 -8.49 3.82 15.83
CA ASN A 108 -9.75 3.08 15.86
C ASN A 108 -9.65 1.66 15.28
N TYR A 109 -8.75 1.42 14.32
CA TYR A 109 -8.71 0.17 13.56
C TYR A 109 -7.36 -0.57 13.61
N ASP A 110 -6.27 0.10 13.97
CA ASP A 110 -4.92 -0.47 14.13
C ASP A 110 -4.68 -0.93 15.57
N ASN A 111 -5.59 -1.74 16.11
CA ASN A 111 -5.46 -2.33 17.45
C ASN A 111 -4.98 -3.78 17.36
N PRO A 112 -3.66 -4.03 17.40
CA PRO A 112 -3.12 -5.39 17.34
C PRO A 112 -3.60 -6.26 18.50
N ASN A 113 -3.87 -5.68 19.66
CA ASN A 113 -4.35 -6.41 20.83
C ASN A 113 -5.75 -7.03 20.61
N GLU A 114 -6.64 -6.32 19.92
CA GLU A 114 -7.99 -6.79 19.67
C GLU A 114 -8.00 -7.92 18.62
N VAL A 115 -7.20 -7.76 17.56
CA VAL A 115 -6.96 -8.81 16.56
C VAL A 115 -6.33 -10.05 17.19
N LEU A 116 -5.33 -9.90 18.06
CA LEU A 116 -4.71 -11.02 18.76
C LEU A 116 -5.71 -11.76 19.67
N VAL A 117 -6.55 -11.04 20.40
CA VAL A 117 -7.58 -11.66 21.25
C VAL A 117 -8.59 -12.43 20.40
N ILE A 118 -9.13 -11.82 19.34
CA ILE A 118 -10.08 -12.49 18.43
C ILE A 118 -9.44 -13.73 17.82
N THR A 119 -8.21 -13.62 17.32
CA THR A 119 -7.50 -14.74 16.71
C THR A 119 -7.26 -15.86 17.73
N SER A 120 -6.90 -15.52 18.97
CA SER A 120 -6.72 -16.50 20.05
C SER A 120 -8.02 -17.23 20.41
N ILE A 121 -9.16 -16.52 20.40
CA ILE A 121 -10.48 -17.10 20.64
C ILE A 121 -10.86 -18.04 19.48
N ILE A 122 -10.66 -17.62 18.24
CA ILE A 122 -10.92 -18.44 17.05
C ILE A 122 -10.10 -19.74 17.10
N TYR A 123 -8.79 -19.66 17.35
CA TYR A 123 -7.95 -20.84 17.48
C TYR A 123 -8.44 -21.76 18.62
N ARG A 124 -8.75 -21.21 19.79
CA ARG A 124 -9.27 -21.99 20.92
C ARG A 124 -10.58 -22.70 20.59
N LEU A 125 -11.48 -22.07 19.86
CA LEU A 125 -12.76 -22.67 19.44
C LEU A 125 -12.57 -23.77 18.40
N ILE A 126 -11.71 -23.55 17.41
CA ILE A 126 -11.37 -24.56 16.39
C ILE A 126 -10.72 -25.78 17.05
N SER A 127 -9.74 -25.57 17.93
CA SER A 127 -9.06 -26.66 18.65
C SER A 127 -10.03 -27.46 19.51
N LYS A 128 -10.93 -26.82 20.28
CA LYS A 128 -11.95 -27.53 21.07
C LYS A 128 -12.92 -28.33 20.18
N LYS A 129 -13.38 -27.78 19.06
CA LYS A 129 -14.31 -28.45 18.15
C LYS A 129 -13.66 -29.63 17.39
N ALA A 130 -12.37 -29.54 17.10
CA ALA A 130 -11.61 -30.64 16.48
C ALA A 130 -11.43 -31.81 17.47
N VAL A 131 -11.04 -31.53 18.72
CA VAL A 131 -10.91 -32.53 19.78
C VAL A 131 -12.24 -33.24 20.05
N LEU A 132 -13.34 -32.48 20.13
CA LEU A 132 -14.68 -33.05 20.34
C LEU A 132 -15.16 -33.91 19.16
N ARG A 133 -14.79 -33.58 17.92
CA ARG A 133 -15.10 -34.43 16.75
C ARG A 133 -14.35 -35.75 16.79
N ASN A 134 -13.06 -35.72 17.15
CA ASN A 134 -12.25 -36.94 17.23
C ASN A 134 -12.75 -37.88 18.34
N LEU A 135 -13.23 -37.34 19.47
CA LEU A 135 -13.79 -38.16 20.55
C LEU A 135 -15.13 -38.82 20.20
N LYS A 136 -15.96 -38.19 19.37
CA LYS A 136 -17.26 -38.76 18.91
C LYS A 136 -17.13 -39.81 17.79
N LEU A 137 -15.94 -39.98 17.22
CA LEU A 137 -15.70 -41.01 16.19
C LEU A 137 -15.12 -42.31 16.78
N ILE A 138 -14.77 -42.30 18.07
CA ILE A 138 -14.15 -43.42 18.78
C ILE A 138 -15.10 -44.00 19.87
N LEU A 139 -16.25 -43.35 20.08
CA LEU A 139 -17.35 -43.77 20.96
C LEU A 139 -18.61 -44.01 20.10
#